data_AF-A0A7C5JLW7-F1
#
_entry.id   AF-A0A7C5JLW7-F1
#
_cell.length_a   1.000
_cell.length_b   1.000
_cell.length_c   1.000
_cell.angle_alpha   90.00
_cell.angle_beta   90.00
_cell.angle_gamma   90.00
#
_symmetry.space_group_name_H-M   'P 1'
#
loop_
_entity.id
_entity.type
_entity.pdbx_description
1 polymer ?
#
loop_
_entity_poly.entity_id
_entity_poly.type
_entity_poly.pdbx_seq_one_letter_code
_entity_poly.pdbx_strand_id
1 'polypeptide(L)'
;FPVNLGKGVNSQGDDLYFIKKPNFDLAYLTSNRLGSKGGYDIYSAVPAKNIENDDIAYEYIPEAVNLSTLKEDKATGFSNTSIKNVSLNSNEAQEDISLDGAKMISYNEIILSPARVYFIQLASLSKSKANGKKFRKLTKYGNIYKVQKGRITKIRLGYFVSEEEAKAVLASVRKKGFRDAFIVEDILNSNELELLESDYSFANNKKYSKPAESGNYKIKLAAYSNPLYFDVNKVKDLGVIEQWSKGKWTIFILSGYKDFEDAQKAMIKAKNRGFSTAQMVIDNNGILSTVKNY
;
A
#
# COMPACT_ATOMS: atom_id res chain seq x y z
N PHE A 1 -25.83 3.52 19.80
CA PHE A 1 -25.74 2.86 18.50
C PHE A 1 -24.46 3.30 17.81
N PRO A 2 -23.75 2.43 17.06
CA PRO A 2 -22.60 2.84 16.26
C PRO A 2 -23.05 3.84 15.17
N VAL A 3 -22.27 4.90 14.96
CA VAL A 3 -22.57 5.97 14.00
C VAL A 3 -21.51 5.98 12.91
N ASN A 4 -21.92 6.00 11.65
CA ASN A 4 -21.01 6.19 10.52
C ASN A 4 -20.62 7.67 10.44
N LEU A 5 -19.34 7.95 10.73
CA LEU A 5 -18.70 9.26 10.72
C LEU A 5 -18.02 9.59 9.37
N GLY A 6 -18.13 8.69 8.38
CA GLY A 6 -17.67 8.90 7.02
C GLY A 6 -16.20 8.54 6.79
N LYS A 7 -15.73 8.83 5.57
CA LYS A 7 -14.38 8.48 5.10
C LYS A 7 -13.29 9.14 5.96
N GLY A 8 -12.29 8.36 6.35
CA GLY A 8 -11.15 8.81 7.17
C GLY A 8 -11.24 8.32 8.62
N VAL A 9 -12.44 8.36 9.20
CA VAL A 9 -12.72 7.75 10.52
C VAL A 9 -13.17 6.32 10.33
N ASN A 10 -14.18 6.06 9.49
CA ASN A 10 -14.60 4.70 9.19
C ASN A 10 -13.72 4.03 8.12
N SER A 11 -13.50 2.74 8.32
CA SER A 11 -12.73 1.84 7.50
C SER A 11 -13.55 0.59 7.17
N GLN A 12 -12.93 -0.36 6.45
CA GLN A 12 -13.50 -1.69 6.21
C GLN A 12 -13.34 -2.62 7.43
N GLY A 13 -12.53 -2.22 8.43
CA GLY A 13 -12.39 -2.94 9.70
C GLY A 13 -13.27 -2.39 10.81
N ASP A 14 -13.11 -2.96 12.01
CA ASP A 14 -13.71 -2.47 13.24
C ASP A 14 -13.01 -1.19 13.70
N ASP A 15 -13.75 -0.08 13.68
CA ASP A 15 -13.31 1.22 14.20
C ASP A 15 -13.94 1.46 15.57
N LEU A 16 -13.12 1.27 16.60
CA LEU A 16 -13.54 1.23 17.99
C LEU A 16 -12.98 2.42 18.77
N TYR A 17 -13.65 2.75 19.87
CA TYR A 17 -13.17 3.70 20.87
C TYR A 17 -12.79 5.07 20.30
N PHE A 18 -13.67 5.65 19.47
CA PHE A 18 -13.48 7.00 18.97
C PHE A 18 -13.56 8.01 20.13
N ILE A 19 -12.46 8.73 20.36
CA ILE A 19 -12.34 9.77 21.38
C ILE A 19 -11.92 11.06 20.69
N LYS A 20 -12.79 12.08 20.69
CA LYS A 20 -12.43 13.43 20.27
C LYS A 20 -11.96 14.22 21.50
N LYS A 21 -10.80 14.88 21.41
CA LYS A 21 -10.31 15.74 22.48
C LYS A 21 -11.14 17.05 22.49
N PRO A 22 -11.79 17.43 23.60
CA PRO A 22 -12.50 18.71 23.67
C PRO A 22 -11.49 19.83 23.40
N ASN A 23 -11.82 20.76 22.50
CA ASN A 23 -11.00 21.91 22.07
C ASN A 23 -9.91 21.63 21.04
N PHE A 24 -9.65 20.37 20.67
CA PHE A 24 -8.76 20.05 19.56
C PHE A 24 -9.56 19.37 18.46
N ASP A 25 -9.28 19.74 17.22
CA ASP A 25 -9.79 19.05 16.05
C ASP A 25 -8.98 17.78 15.75
N LEU A 26 -8.76 17.02 16.83
CA LEU A 26 -8.02 15.77 16.86
C LEU A 26 -8.86 14.73 17.58
N ALA A 27 -9.01 13.58 16.93
CA ALA A 27 -9.62 12.41 17.51
C ALA A 27 -8.67 11.22 17.40
N TYR A 28 -8.82 10.28 18.33
CA TYR A 28 -8.15 8.99 18.30
C TYR A 28 -9.18 7.89 18.16
N LEU A 29 -8.81 6.82 17.48
CA LEU A 29 -9.60 5.60 17.38
C LEU A 29 -8.67 4.39 17.31
N THR A 30 -9.17 3.25 17.74
CA THR A 30 -8.51 1.96 17.52
C THR A 30 -9.12 1.30 16.30
N SER A 31 -8.31 0.78 15.38
CA SER A 31 -8.82 0.18 14.15
C SER A 31 -8.00 -1.02 13.74
N ASN A 32 -8.68 -2.06 13.24
CA ASN A 32 -8.04 -3.17 12.54
C ASN A 32 -8.11 -3.05 11.01
N ARG A 33 -8.20 -1.81 10.53
CA ARG A 33 -8.12 -1.51 9.10
C ARG A 33 -6.89 -2.14 8.45
N LEU A 34 -7.04 -2.48 7.19
CA LEU A 34 -5.97 -3.03 6.36
C LEU A 34 -4.70 -2.17 6.45
N GLY A 35 -3.56 -2.81 6.73
CA GLY A 35 -2.28 -2.14 6.91
C GLY A 35 -1.91 -1.85 8.36
N SER A 36 -2.72 -2.27 9.34
CA SER A 36 -2.33 -2.29 10.75
C SER A 36 -1.16 -3.27 10.99
N LYS A 37 -0.31 -2.96 11.97
CA LYS A 37 0.87 -3.73 12.36
C LYS A 37 0.60 -4.75 13.48
N GLY A 38 -0.51 -4.62 14.21
CA GLY A 38 -0.80 -5.45 15.39
C GLY A 38 -2.25 -5.94 15.52
N GLY A 39 -3.00 -6.02 14.42
CA GLY A 39 -4.44 -6.26 14.50
C GLY A 39 -5.14 -4.93 14.77
N TYR A 40 -5.23 -4.50 16.03
CA TYR A 40 -5.83 -3.22 16.42
C TYR A 40 -4.76 -2.17 16.72
N ASP A 41 -4.58 -1.20 15.81
CA ASP A 41 -3.66 -0.08 16.02
C ASP A 41 -4.43 1.19 16.40
N ILE A 42 -3.73 2.13 17.05
CA ILE A 42 -4.28 3.47 17.35
C ILE A 42 -4.02 4.40 16.16
N TYR A 43 -5.09 5.01 15.67
CA TYR A 43 -5.08 6.00 14.60
C TYR A 43 -5.52 7.35 15.15
N SER A 44 -5.08 8.42 14.50
CA SER A 44 -5.58 9.77 14.70
C SER A 44 -6.35 10.28 13.49
N ALA A 45 -7.35 11.12 13.73
CA ALA A 45 -8.19 11.73 12.70
C ALA A 45 -8.34 13.24 12.98
N VAL A 46 -8.27 14.04 11.91
CA VAL A 46 -8.48 15.49 11.94
C VAL A 46 -9.51 15.89 10.87
N PRO A 47 -10.37 16.91 11.09
CA PRO A 47 -11.33 17.40 10.10
C PRO A 47 -10.64 17.84 8.80
N ALA A 48 -11.22 17.44 7.67
CA ALA A 48 -10.66 17.71 6.33
C ALA A 48 -10.54 19.21 5.98
N LYS A 49 -11.24 20.10 6.70
CA LYS A 49 -11.15 21.56 6.53
C LYS A 49 -9.90 22.17 7.16
N ASN A 50 -9.23 21.47 8.07
CA ASN A 50 -8.03 21.95 8.78
C ASN A 50 -6.75 21.41 8.12
N ILE A 51 -6.80 21.05 6.83
CA ILE A 51 -5.63 20.62 6.05
C ILE A 51 -4.98 21.83 5.33
N GLU A 52 -5.50 23.04 5.53
CA GLU A 52 -4.80 24.27 5.19
C GLU A 52 -3.88 24.65 6.35
N ASN A 53 -2.56 24.51 6.11
CA ASN A 53 -1.45 25.08 6.87
C ASN A 53 -1.79 25.64 8.27
N ASP A 54 -1.69 24.83 9.33
CA ASP A 54 -1.10 25.24 10.61
C ASP A 54 -1.01 24.07 11.61
N ASP A 55 0.16 23.95 12.25
CA ASP A 55 0.42 23.34 13.55
C ASP A 55 -0.25 21.98 13.87
N ILE A 56 0.26 20.91 13.23
CA ILE A 56 0.28 19.61 13.92
C ILE A 56 1.29 19.79 15.07
N ALA A 57 0.77 19.98 16.28
CA ALA A 57 1.58 20.04 17.50
C ALA A 57 2.59 18.89 17.49
N TYR A 58 3.87 19.22 17.29
CA TYR A 58 4.97 18.31 17.51
C TYR A 58 4.95 17.97 19.01
N GLU A 59 4.30 16.86 19.35
CA GLU A 59 4.48 16.27 20.66
C GLU A 59 5.96 15.89 20.75
N TYR A 60 6.65 16.54 21.68
CA TYR A 60 8.08 16.40 21.98
C TYR A 60 8.52 14.94 21.80
N ILE A 61 9.20 14.66 20.69
CA ILE A 61 9.90 13.39 20.48
C ILE A 61 11.17 13.54 21.31
N PRO A 62 11.33 12.81 22.43
CA PRO A 62 12.61 12.84 23.14
C PRO A 62 13.72 12.45 22.18
N GLU A 63 14.89 13.09 22.31
CA GLU A 63 16.06 12.70 21.53
C GLU A 63 16.25 11.19 21.62
N ALA A 64 16.44 10.54 20.46
CA ALA A 64 16.69 9.11 20.41
C ALA A 64 17.88 8.80 21.32
N VAL A 65 17.66 7.92 22.31
CA VAL A 65 18.73 7.44 23.18
C VAL A 65 19.75 6.73 22.29
N ASN A 66 20.91 7.34 22.12
CA ASN A 66 22.02 6.75 21.41
C ASN A 66 22.48 5.51 22.18
N LEU A 67 22.49 4.34 21.55
CA LEU A 67 22.94 3.10 22.19
C LEU A 67 24.41 3.18 22.65
N SER A 68 25.18 4.11 22.07
CA SER A 68 26.58 4.42 22.44
C SER A 68 26.74 5.12 23.78
N THR A 69 25.67 5.62 24.41
CA THR A 69 25.72 6.24 25.75
C THR A 69 25.30 5.30 26.88
N LEU A 70 24.89 4.07 26.57
CA LEU A 70 24.77 3.02 27.56
C LEU A 70 26.18 2.58 27.97
N LYS A 71 26.57 2.85 29.22
CA LYS A 71 27.78 2.26 29.79
C LYS A 71 27.58 0.74 29.82
N GLU A 72 28.37 0.04 29.03
CA GLU A 72 28.55 -1.40 29.14
C GLU A 72 29.16 -1.70 30.52
N ASP A 73 28.35 -2.26 31.42
CA ASP A 73 28.91 -3.01 32.53
C ASP A 73 29.61 -4.25 31.96
N LYS A 74 30.93 -4.28 32.17
CA LYS A 74 31.87 -5.25 31.63
C LYS A 74 31.43 -6.69 31.96
N ALA A 75 30.97 -7.43 30.95
CA ALA A 75 31.08 -8.88 30.93
C ALA A 75 32.27 -9.27 30.04
N THR A 76 33.33 -9.70 30.69
CA THR A 76 34.60 -10.09 30.09
C THR A 76 34.50 -11.38 29.29
N GLY A 77 34.94 -11.31 28.02
CA GLY A 77 35.73 -12.34 27.36
C GLY A 77 34.97 -13.46 26.64
N PHE A 78 35.01 -13.47 25.31
CA PHE A 78 35.40 -14.65 24.53
C PHE A 78 35.90 -14.24 23.14
N SER A 79 36.99 -14.91 22.73
CA SER A 79 37.82 -14.64 21.56
C SER A 79 37.08 -14.89 20.24
N ASN A 80 37.14 -13.90 19.33
CA ASN A 80 36.68 -14.01 17.96
C ASN A 80 37.55 -15.01 17.17
N THR A 81 37.00 -16.19 16.90
CA THR A 81 37.52 -17.05 15.83
C THR A 81 36.53 -17.07 14.69
N SER A 82 37.04 -16.87 13.48
CA SER A 82 36.34 -16.63 12.23
C SER A 82 35.21 -17.62 11.95
N ILE A 83 33.98 -17.11 11.92
CA ILE A 83 32.89 -17.75 11.19
C ILE A 83 32.67 -16.92 9.92
N LYS A 84 32.97 -17.53 8.77
CA LYS A 84 32.59 -17.00 7.46
C LYS A 84 31.07 -17.17 7.33
N ASN A 85 30.31 -16.26 7.92
CA ASN A 85 28.88 -16.18 7.69
C ASN A 85 28.67 -15.65 6.27
N VAL A 86 28.23 -16.53 5.36
CA VAL A 86 27.54 -16.09 4.14
C VAL A 86 26.18 -15.58 4.59
N SER A 87 26.14 -14.31 5.01
CA SER A 87 24.88 -13.62 5.24
C SER A 87 24.21 -13.39 3.90
N LEU A 88 23.13 -14.13 3.63
CA LEU A 88 22.11 -13.68 2.70
C LEU A 88 21.43 -12.47 3.37
N ASN A 89 21.96 -11.26 3.12
CA ASN A 89 21.31 -10.00 3.47
C ASN A 89 20.01 -9.87 2.67
N SER A 90 18.94 -10.49 3.14
CA SER A 90 17.61 -10.36 2.54
C SER A 90 16.82 -9.14 3.05
N ASN A 91 17.43 -8.30 3.89
CA ASN A 91 16.74 -7.23 4.62
C ASN A 91 17.03 -5.80 4.09
N GLU A 92 17.76 -5.67 3.00
CA GLU A 92 18.10 -4.37 2.42
C GLU A 92 17.15 -4.03 1.28
N ALA A 93 16.68 -2.77 1.25
CA ALA A 93 16.01 -2.22 0.08
C ALA A 93 16.94 -2.38 -1.12
N GLN A 94 16.50 -3.06 -2.18
CA GLN A 94 17.35 -3.19 -3.36
C GLN A 94 17.20 -1.95 -4.24
N GLU A 95 18.32 -1.26 -4.41
CA GLU A 95 18.40 0.05 -5.09
C GLU A 95 18.18 -0.08 -6.60
N ASP A 96 18.77 -1.11 -7.22
CA ASP A 96 18.77 -1.35 -8.68
C ASP A 96 17.93 -2.56 -9.09
N ILE A 97 16.61 -2.46 -8.90
CA ILE A 97 15.67 -3.39 -9.55
C ILE A 97 15.20 -2.78 -10.86
N SER A 98 15.45 -3.49 -11.96
CA SER A 98 14.78 -3.22 -13.24
C SER A 98 13.26 -3.23 -13.01
N LEU A 99 12.53 -2.26 -13.54
CA LEU A 99 11.08 -2.20 -13.42
C LEU A 99 10.35 -2.95 -14.53
N ASP A 100 11.10 -3.52 -15.49
CA ASP A 100 10.52 -4.32 -16.56
C ASP A 100 9.78 -5.54 -16.01
N GLY A 101 8.56 -5.75 -16.46
CA GLY A 101 7.66 -6.80 -15.97
C GLY A 101 7.13 -6.61 -14.53
N ALA A 102 7.36 -5.45 -13.90
CA ALA A 102 6.71 -5.12 -12.64
C ALA A 102 5.19 -4.99 -12.82
N LYS A 103 4.42 -5.45 -11.84
CA LYS A 103 2.96 -5.46 -11.88
C LYS A 103 2.39 -4.62 -10.77
N MET A 104 1.45 -3.73 -11.10
CA MET A 104 0.74 -2.98 -10.08
C MET A 104 -0.16 -3.90 -9.26
N ILE A 105 -0.14 -3.73 -7.94
CA ILE A 105 -0.87 -4.54 -6.97
C ILE A 105 -1.96 -3.73 -6.31
N SER A 106 -1.64 -2.55 -5.80
CA SER A 106 -2.62 -1.71 -5.12
C SER A 106 -2.35 -0.24 -5.37
N TYR A 107 -3.41 0.53 -5.17
CA TYR A 107 -3.44 1.95 -5.37
C TYR A 107 -4.06 2.60 -4.14
N ASN A 108 -3.36 3.55 -3.50
CA ASN A 108 -3.80 4.26 -2.29
C ASN A 108 -4.09 3.36 -1.06
N GLU A 109 -3.74 2.08 -1.15
CA GLU A 109 -3.83 1.08 -0.10
C GLU A 109 -2.48 0.36 -0.03
N ILE A 110 -2.02 0.05 1.19
CA ILE A 110 -0.73 -0.61 1.40
C ILE A 110 -0.96 -1.95 2.05
N ILE A 111 -0.44 -2.98 1.39
CA ILE A 111 -0.46 -4.36 1.86
C ILE A 111 0.90 -4.64 2.50
N LEU A 112 0.95 -4.47 3.82
CA LEU A 112 2.17 -4.64 4.61
C LEU A 112 2.39 -6.07 5.12
N SER A 113 1.37 -6.94 5.15
CA SER A 113 1.48 -8.27 5.75
C SER A 113 0.95 -9.37 4.83
N PRO A 114 1.60 -10.56 4.79
CA PRO A 114 0.99 -11.76 4.21
C PRO A 114 -0.14 -12.24 5.14
N ALA A 115 -1.32 -11.62 5.03
CA ALA A 115 -2.52 -12.06 5.71
C ALA A 115 -3.25 -13.13 4.88
N ARG A 116 -3.81 -14.13 5.57
CA ARG A 116 -4.85 -14.98 4.97
C ARG A 116 -6.11 -14.13 4.84
N VAL A 117 -6.67 -14.08 3.65
CA VAL A 117 -7.84 -13.28 3.31
C VAL A 117 -8.79 -14.08 2.43
N TYR A 118 -10.04 -13.68 2.42
CA TYR A 118 -11.07 -14.22 1.54
C TYR A 118 -11.16 -13.39 0.27
N PHE A 119 -11.16 -14.06 -0.86
CA PHE A 119 -11.42 -13.49 -2.18
C PHE A 119 -12.75 -14.02 -2.70
N ILE A 120 -13.42 -13.26 -3.56
CA ILE A 120 -14.50 -13.81 -4.39
C ILE A 120 -13.92 -14.16 -5.76
N GLN A 121 -13.76 -15.46 -6.04
CA GLN A 121 -13.31 -15.92 -7.35
C GLN A 121 -14.45 -15.79 -8.37
N LEU A 122 -14.23 -14.96 -9.39
CA LEU A 122 -15.19 -14.64 -10.45
C LEU A 122 -15.03 -15.52 -11.69
N ALA A 123 -13.80 -15.96 -11.98
CA ALA A 123 -13.49 -16.82 -13.12
C ALA A 123 -12.15 -17.55 -12.92
N SER A 124 -11.99 -18.68 -13.60
CA SER A 124 -10.70 -19.34 -13.85
C SER A 124 -10.55 -19.55 -15.35
N LEU A 125 -9.45 -19.08 -15.94
CA LEU A 125 -9.23 -19.01 -17.38
C LEU A 125 -7.92 -19.73 -17.74
N SER A 126 -7.94 -20.53 -18.80
CA SER A 126 -6.77 -21.29 -19.29
C SER A 126 -5.82 -20.50 -20.20
N LYS A 127 -6.23 -19.31 -20.68
CA LYS A 127 -5.41 -18.36 -21.46
C LYS A 127 -5.57 -16.95 -20.89
N SER A 128 -4.46 -16.20 -20.79
CA SER A 128 -4.30 -14.94 -20.05
C SER A 128 -5.08 -13.71 -20.59
N LYS A 129 -5.98 -13.89 -21.56
CA LYS A 129 -6.77 -12.79 -22.14
C LYS A 129 -8.07 -12.56 -21.37
N ALA A 130 -7.95 -12.19 -20.09
CA ALA A 130 -9.10 -11.69 -19.34
C ALA A 130 -9.27 -10.19 -19.65
N ASN A 131 -10.40 -9.80 -20.23
CA ASN A 131 -10.74 -8.39 -20.40
C ASN A 131 -11.39 -7.84 -19.11
N GLY A 132 -10.69 -6.96 -18.41
CA GLY A 132 -11.15 -6.33 -17.16
C GLY A 132 -12.51 -5.62 -17.26
N LYS A 133 -12.87 -5.13 -18.46
CA LYS A 133 -14.13 -4.39 -18.70
C LYS A 133 -15.38 -5.15 -18.29
N LYS A 134 -15.37 -6.49 -18.37
CA LYS A 134 -16.50 -7.33 -17.92
C LYS A 134 -16.78 -7.18 -16.43
N PHE A 135 -15.73 -6.97 -15.63
CA PHE A 135 -15.78 -6.96 -14.18
C PHE A 135 -15.88 -5.55 -13.59
N ARG A 136 -15.77 -4.50 -14.41
CA ARG A 136 -15.83 -3.10 -13.95
C ARG A 136 -17.06 -2.76 -13.12
N LYS A 137 -18.22 -3.38 -13.39
CA LYS A 137 -19.44 -3.15 -12.58
C LYS A 137 -19.34 -3.65 -11.14
N LEU A 138 -18.35 -4.48 -10.84
CA LEU A 138 -18.09 -5.06 -9.53
C LEU A 138 -17.06 -4.28 -8.72
N THR A 139 -16.36 -3.30 -9.32
CA THR A 139 -15.29 -2.54 -8.65
C THR A 139 -15.78 -1.78 -7.41
N LYS A 140 -17.06 -1.41 -7.39
CA LYS A 140 -17.74 -0.83 -6.22
C LYS A 140 -17.77 -1.75 -4.98
N TYR A 141 -17.49 -3.03 -5.13
CA TYR A 141 -17.40 -4.02 -4.05
C TYR A 141 -15.96 -4.38 -3.70
N GLY A 142 -14.98 -3.79 -4.38
CA GLY A 142 -13.56 -4.08 -4.21
C GLY A 142 -12.81 -4.12 -5.53
N ASN A 143 -11.49 -4.03 -5.45
CA ASN A 143 -10.62 -4.12 -6.62
C ASN A 143 -10.72 -5.49 -7.31
N ILE A 144 -10.54 -5.51 -8.62
CA ILE A 144 -10.48 -6.74 -9.41
C ILE A 144 -9.02 -7.10 -9.61
N TYR A 145 -8.67 -8.31 -9.20
CA TYR A 145 -7.35 -8.86 -9.31
C TYR A 145 -7.31 -10.00 -10.32
N LYS A 146 -6.21 -10.06 -11.05
CA LYS A 146 -5.77 -11.21 -11.81
C LYS A 146 -4.73 -11.96 -10.96
N VAL A 147 -4.95 -13.25 -10.73
CA VAL A 147 -4.02 -14.12 -10.00
C VAL A 147 -3.52 -15.21 -10.92
N GLN A 148 -2.20 -15.25 -11.13
CA GLN A 148 -1.57 -16.22 -12.02
C GLN A 148 -1.08 -17.43 -11.21
N LYS A 149 -1.73 -18.60 -11.38
CA LYS A 149 -1.24 -19.88 -10.82
C LYS A 149 -0.83 -20.80 -11.95
N GLY A 150 0.46 -20.82 -12.27
CA GLY A 150 1.00 -21.52 -13.43
C GLY A 150 0.36 -21.03 -14.74
N ARG A 151 -0.24 -21.95 -15.50
CA ARG A 151 -0.93 -21.62 -16.77
C ARG A 151 -2.36 -21.09 -16.58
N ILE A 152 -2.88 -21.11 -15.36
CA ILE A 152 -4.26 -20.69 -15.05
C ILE A 152 -4.26 -19.25 -14.56
N THR A 153 -5.08 -18.43 -15.20
CA THR A 153 -5.37 -17.07 -14.78
C THR A 153 -6.70 -17.05 -14.02
N LYS A 154 -6.68 -16.71 -12.74
CA LYS A 154 -7.87 -16.55 -11.90
C LYS A 154 -8.25 -15.09 -11.83
N ILE A 155 -9.55 -14.80 -11.86
CA ILE A 155 -10.07 -13.45 -11.62
C ILE A 155 -10.71 -13.45 -10.25
N ARG A 156 -10.25 -12.56 -9.36
CA ARG A 156 -10.70 -12.44 -7.99
C ARG A 156 -11.16 -11.01 -7.72
N LEU A 157 -12.18 -10.87 -6.87
CA LEU A 157 -12.71 -9.59 -6.41
C LEU A 157 -12.36 -9.40 -4.93
N GLY A 158 -11.82 -8.22 -4.63
CA GLY A 158 -11.48 -7.76 -3.30
C GLY A 158 -10.47 -8.64 -2.59
N TYR A 159 -10.22 -8.31 -1.34
CA TYR A 159 -9.79 -9.24 -0.31
C TYR A 159 -10.54 -8.83 0.96
N PHE A 160 -11.05 -9.80 1.70
CA PHE A 160 -11.91 -9.57 2.86
C PHE A 160 -11.29 -10.33 4.03
N VAL A 161 -11.19 -9.68 5.19
CA VAL A 161 -10.66 -10.34 6.39
C VAL A 161 -11.71 -11.26 6.99
N SER A 162 -12.98 -10.86 6.92
CA SER A 162 -14.11 -11.62 7.45
C SER A 162 -14.75 -12.49 6.37
N GLU A 163 -14.99 -13.76 6.69
CA GLU A 163 -15.76 -14.67 5.84
C GLU A 163 -17.22 -14.17 5.67
N GLU A 164 -17.78 -13.53 6.71
CA GLU A 164 -19.14 -12.99 6.69
C GLU A 164 -19.27 -11.81 5.71
N GLU A 165 -18.27 -10.92 5.70
CA GLU A 165 -18.16 -9.84 4.72
C GLU A 165 -18.07 -10.41 3.30
N ALA A 166 -17.20 -11.40 3.09
CA ALA A 166 -17.06 -12.08 1.81
C ALA A 166 -18.39 -12.73 1.36
N LYS A 167 -19.15 -13.33 2.28
CA LYS A 167 -20.49 -13.89 2.02
C LYS A 167 -21.49 -12.81 1.59
N ALA A 168 -21.52 -11.67 2.26
CA ALA A 168 -22.40 -10.55 1.91
C ALA A 168 -22.09 -9.99 0.52
N VAL A 169 -20.80 -9.82 0.20
CA VAL A 169 -20.38 -9.36 -1.13
C VAL A 169 -20.67 -10.42 -2.20
N LEU A 170 -20.41 -11.70 -1.91
CA LEU A 170 -20.70 -12.81 -2.84
C LEU A 170 -22.18 -12.84 -3.24
N ALA A 171 -23.10 -12.65 -2.28
CA ALA A 171 -24.53 -12.57 -2.57
C ALA A 171 -24.86 -11.44 -3.55
N SER A 172 -24.23 -10.28 -3.39
CA SER A 172 -24.37 -9.15 -4.30
C SER A 172 -23.79 -9.42 -5.69
N VAL A 173 -22.63 -10.06 -5.76
CA VAL A 173 -21.94 -10.45 -6.99
C VAL A 173 -22.76 -11.45 -7.80
N ARG A 174 -23.31 -12.49 -7.15
CA ARG A 174 -24.18 -13.49 -7.79
C ARG A 174 -25.45 -12.87 -8.37
N LYS A 175 -26.08 -11.93 -7.64
CA LYS A 175 -27.23 -11.14 -8.13
C LYS A 175 -26.90 -10.28 -9.36
N LYS A 176 -25.63 -9.96 -9.59
CA LYS A 176 -25.15 -9.22 -10.78
C LYS A 176 -24.78 -10.12 -11.96
N GLY A 177 -25.11 -11.42 -11.90
CA GLY A 177 -24.97 -12.35 -13.01
C GLY A 177 -23.74 -13.27 -12.94
N PHE A 178 -22.91 -13.14 -11.90
CA PHE A 178 -21.75 -14.01 -11.67
C PHE A 178 -22.14 -15.18 -10.77
N ARG A 179 -23.07 -16.04 -11.26
CA ARG A 179 -23.70 -17.10 -10.45
C ARG A 179 -22.70 -18.14 -9.95
N ASP A 180 -21.68 -18.42 -10.75
CA ASP A 180 -20.62 -19.39 -10.44
C ASP A 180 -19.52 -18.81 -9.55
N ALA A 181 -19.64 -17.55 -9.11
CA ALA A 181 -18.68 -16.98 -8.18
C ALA A 181 -18.70 -17.72 -6.84
N PHE A 182 -17.54 -17.83 -6.20
CA PHE A 182 -17.39 -18.49 -4.90
C PHE A 182 -16.29 -17.85 -4.07
N ILE A 183 -16.35 -18.05 -2.75
CA ILE A 183 -15.33 -17.56 -1.82
C ILE A 183 -14.13 -18.50 -1.85
N VAL A 184 -12.93 -17.93 -1.85
CA VAL A 184 -11.66 -18.65 -1.74
C VAL A 184 -10.82 -17.96 -0.68
N GLU A 185 -10.34 -18.72 0.30
CA GLU A 185 -9.30 -18.26 1.20
C GLU A 185 -7.94 -18.43 0.53
N ASP A 186 -7.09 -17.39 0.57
CA ASP A 186 -5.71 -17.47 0.08
C ASP A 186 -4.82 -16.49 0.86
N ILE A 187 -3.51 -16.69 0.79
CA ILE A 187 -2.57 -15.70 1.31
C ILE A 187 -2.56 -14.51 0.34
N LEU A 188 -2.60 -13.30 0.88
CA LEU A 188 -2.44 -12.07 0.12
C LEU A 188 -0.99 -11.96 -0.40
N ASN A 189 -0.71 -12.70 -1.46
CA ASN A 189 0.61 -12.80 -2.08
C ASN A 189 0.71 -11.80 -3.24
N SER A 190 1.41 -10.70 -2.99
CA SER A 190 1.62 -9.62 -3.97
C SER A 190 2.31 -10.07 -5.26
N ASN A 191 3.05 -11.19 -5.25
CA ASN A 191 3.81 -11.63 -6.42
C ASN A 191 2.96 -12.32 -7.48
N GLU A 192 1.84 -12.94 -7.07
CA GLU A 192 0.90 -13.59 -7.99
C GLU A 192 -0.25 -12.66 -8.41
N LEU A 193 -0.43 -11.56 -7.68
CA LEU A 193 -1.48 -10.57 -7.88
C LEU A 193 -1.10 -9.56 -8.98
N GLU A 194 -2.11 -9.09 -9.67
CA GLU A 194 -2.02 -8.02 -10.67
C GLU A 194 -3.37 -7.29 -10.63
N LEU A 195 -3.36 -5.99 -10.33
CA LEU A 195 -4.56 -5.16 -10.33
C LEU A 195 -5.09 -5.05 -11.76
N LEU A 196 -6.29 -5.58 -11.99
CA LEU A 196 -6.95 -5.60 -13.29
C LEU A 196 -7.92 -4.43 -13.47
N GLU A 197 -8.65 -4.05 -12.42
CA GLU A 197 -9.60 -2.94 -12.45
C GLU A 197 -9.83 -2.41 -11.02
N SER A 198 -10.01 -1.10 -10.85
CA SER A 198 -10.37 -0.45 -9.58
C SER A 198 -11.45 0.60 -9.80
N ASP A 199 -12.25 0.88 -8.77
CA ASP A 199 -13.18 2.04 -8.78
C ASP A 199 -12.46 3.35 -8.42
N TYR A 200 -11.18 3.26 -8.03
CA TYR A 200 -10.37 4.43 -7.82
C TYR A 200 -10.21 5.21 -9.13
N SER A 201 -10.69 6.45 -9.13
CA SER A 201 -10.38 7.43 -10.16
C SER A 201 -9.73 8.64 -9.50
N PHE A 202 -8.62 9.10 -10.08
CA PHE A 202 -8.00 10.36 -9.67
C PHE A 202 -8.95 11.55 -9.75
N ALA A 203 -9.93 11.50 -10.66
CA ALA A 203 -10.95 12.53 -10.84
C ALA A 203 -11.77 12.80 -9.57
N ASN A 204 -11.85 11.83 -8.65
CA ASN A 204 -12.64 11.93 -7.41
C ASN A 204 -11.79 12.14 -6.15
N ASN A 205 -10.47 12.26 -6.27
CA ASN A 205 -9.60 12.56 -5.13
C ASN A 205 -9.53 14.07 -4.91
N LYS A 206 -10.21 14.59 -3.88
CA LYS A 206 -10.22 16.04 -3.55
C LYS A 206 -8.89 16.56 -2.98
N LYS A 207 -7.95 15.68 -2.64
CA LYS A 207 -6.68 16.02 -1.96
C LYS A 207 -5.51 16.24 -2.93
N TYR A 208 -5.55 15.63 -4.11
CA TYR A 208 -4.49 15.72 -5.11
C TYR A 208 -5.12 16.11 -6.45
N SER A 209 -4.52 17.08 -7.14
CA SER A 209 -5.01 17.57 -8.43
C SER A 209 -5.06 16.42 -9.45
N LYS A 210 -6.03 16.49 -10.38
CA LYS A 210 -6.14 15.58 -11.54
C LYS A 210 -4.73 15.38 -12.13
N PRO A 211 -4.21 14.14 -12.26
CA PRO A 211 -3.03 13.90 -13.08
C PRO A 211 -3.33 14.51 -14.42
N ALA A 212 -2.48 15.43 -14.88
CA ALA A 212 -2.62 15.93 -16.24
C ALA A 212 -2.73 14.70 -17.15
N GLU A 213 -3.56 14.77 -18.19
CA GLU A 213 -3.72 13.72 -19.21
C GLU A 213 -2.40 13.44 -20.00
N SER A 214 -1.26 13.87 -19.45
CA SER A 214 0.11 13.82 -19.98
C SER A 214 1.18 13.61 -18.87
N GLY A 215 0.80 13.55 -17.59
CA GLY A 215 1.73 13.44 -16.45
C GLY A 215 1.95 12.00 -16.00
N ASN A 216 2.60 11.15 -16.81
CA ASN A 216 2.94 9.77 -16.43
C ASN A 216 4.08 9.68 -15.40
N TYR A 217 4.56 10.81 -14.87
CA TYR A 217 5.67 10.88 -13.94
C TYR A 217 5.29 10.33 -12.57
N LYS A 218 6.11 9.43 -12.06
CA LYS A 218 6.02 8.80 -10.75
C LYS A 218 7.40 8.73 -10.11
N ILE A 219 7.44 8.34 -8.84
CA ILE A 219 8.69 8.22 -8.09
C ILE A 219 8.77 6.81 -7.55
N LYS A 220 9.73 6.01 -8.04
CA LYS A 220 10.09 4.75 -7.36
C LYS A 220 10.82 5.14 -6.07
N LEU A 221 10.24 4.82 -4.92
CA LEU A 221 10.82 5.10 -3.61
C LEU A 221 11.90 4.07 -3.27
N ALA A 222 11.47 2.80 -3.18
CA ALA A 222 12.30 1.68 -2.75
C ALA A 222 11.62 0.37 -3.12
N ALA A 223 12.39 -0.72 -3.07
CA ALA A 223 11.89 -2.07 -3.30
C ALA A 223 12.40 -2.99 -2.20
N TYR A 224 11.47 -3.69 -1.54
CA TYR A 224 11.73 -4.53 -0.38
C TYR A 224 11.31 -5.96 -0.64
N SER A 225 12.10 -6.91 -0.17
CA SER A 225 11.74 -8.33 -0.13
C SER A 225 10.61 -8.59 0.87
N ASN A 226 10.56 -7.78 1.94
CA ASN A 226 9.50 -7.77 2.95
C ASN A 226 8.88 -6.36 3.04
N PRO A 227 7.60 -6.18 2.65
CA PRO A 227 6.95 -4.88 2.63
C PRO A 227 6.79 -4.23 4.02
N LEU A 228 6.89 -4.98 5.12
CA LEU A 228 6.82 -4.43 6.49
C LEU A 228 7.89 -3.37 6.78
N TYR A 229 9.00 -3.39 6.05
CA TYR A 229 10.08 -2.41 6.19
C TYR A 229 9.75 -1.05 5.57
N PHE A 230 8.69 -0.95 4.78
CA PHE A 230 8.26 0.32 4.22
C PHE A 230 7.58 1.19 5.28
N ASP A 231 8.17 2.34 5.54
CA ASP A 231 7.60 3.34 6.43
C ASP A 231 6.76 4.35 5.64
N VAL A 232 5.46 4.07 5.56
CA VAL A 232 4.45 4.92 4.93
C VAL A 232 4.43 6.34 5.49
N ASN A 233 4.73 6.54 6.78
CA ASN A 233 4.57 7.84 7.42
C ASN A 233 5.55 8.88 6.86
N LYS A 234 6.66 8.44 6.30
CA LYS A 234 7.65 9.31 5.67
C LYS A 234 7.20 9.91 4.35
N VAL A 235 6.18 9.35 3.68
CA VAL A 235 5.87 9.72 2.28
C VAL A 235 4.39 9.85 1.96
N LYS A 236 3.48 9.51 2.88
CA LYS A 236 2.02 9.56 2.67
C LYS A 236 1.45 10.94 2.31
N ASP A 237 2.18 12.01 2.62
CA ASP A 237 1.86 13.39 2.28
C ASP A 237 2.46 13.84 0.93
N LEU A 238 3.40 13.07 0.37
CA LEU A 238 4.14 13.45 -0.84
C LEU A 238 3.46 13.05 -2.15
N GLY A 239 2.38 12.28 -2.08
CA GLY A 239 1.64 11.81 -3.25
C GLY A 239 0.76 10.63 -2.87
N VAL A 240 0.26 9.96 -3.90
CA VAL A 240 -0.48 8.71 -3.73
C VAL A 240 0.47 7.54 -3.79
N ILE A 241 0.36 6.63 -2.81
CA ILE A 241 1.21 5.45 -2.75
C ILE A 241 0.61 4.36 -3.63
N GLU A 242 1.43 3.82 -4.52
CA GLU A 242 1.17 2.63 -5.30
C GLU A 242 2.10 1.51 -4.83
N GLN A 243 1.57 0.30 -4.76
CA GLN A 243 2.35 -0.90 -4.51
C GLN A 243 2.43 -1.71 -5.79
N TRP A 244 3.63 -2.09 -6.15
CA TRP A 244 3.96 -2.91 -7.31
C TRP A 244 4.71 -4.15 -6.85
N SER A 245 4.71 -5.21 -7.66
CA SER A 245 5.50 -6.40 -7.39
C SER A 245 6.35 -6.79 -8.59
N LYS A 246 7.54 -7.35 -8.32
CA LYS A 246 8.41 -7.98 -9.31
C LYS A 246 9.17 -9.15 -8.68
N GLY A 247 8.85 -10.37 -9.09
CA GLY A 247 9.47 -11.56 -8.53
C GLY A 247 9.16 -11.66 -7.04
N LYS A 248 10.18 -11.52 -6.18
CA LYS A 248 10.02 -11.49 -4.72
C LYS A 248 9.93 -10.08 -4.12
N TRP A 249 10.05 -9.05 -4.95
CA TRP A 249 10.20 -7.67 -4.51
C TRP A 249 8.86 -6.95 -4.53
N THR A 250 8.56 -6.25 -3.44
CA THR A 250 7.50 -5.25 -3.37
C THR A 250 8.11 -3.87 -3.60
N ILE A 251 7.62 -3.16 -4.60
CA ILE A 251 8.11 -1.85 -5.03
C ILE A 251 7.08 -0.80 -4.62
N PHE A 252 7.54 0.25 -3.94
CA PHE A 252 6.69 1.37 -3.54
C PHE A 252 6.93 2.55 -4.47
N ILE A 253 5.83 3.11 -4.98
CA ILE A 253 5.86 4.20 -5.94
C ILE A 253 4.95 5.33 -5.44
N LEU A 254 5.37 6.58 -5.64
CA LEU A 254 4.48 7.72 -5.50
C LEU A 254 3.99 8.19 -6.86
N SER A 255 2.71 8.54 -6.93
CA SER A 255 2.08 9.12 -8.11
C SER A 255 1.11 10.26 -7.74
N GLY A 256 0.41 10.80 -8.74
CA GLY A 256 -0.52 11.92 -8.58
C GLY A 256 0.10 13.29 -8.80
N TYR A 257 1.19 13.35 -9.56
CA TYR A 257 1.87 14.60 -9.89
C TYR A 257 1.28 15.22 -11.14
N LYS A 258 1.17 16.56 -11.13
CA LYS A 258 0.66 17.31 -12.28
C LYS A 258 1.64 17.28 -13.45
N ASP A 259 2.92 17.43 -13.15
CA ASP A 259 4.00 17.58 -14.11
C ASP A 259 5.34 17.08 -13.55
N PHE A 260 6.39 17.16 -14.36
CA PHE A 260 7.75 16.76 -13.99
C PHE A 260 8.27 17.52 -12.76
N GLU A 261 7.98 18.82 -12.65
CA GLU A 261 8.51 19.67 -11.58
C GLU A 261 7.89 19.29 -10.23
N ASP A 262 6.58 19.03 -10.22
CA ASP A 262 5.85 18.54 -9.05
C ASP A 262 6.39 17.16 -8.58
N ALA A 263 6.59 16.23 -9.53
CA ALA A 263 7.22 14.94 -9.24
C ALA A 263 8.67 15.09 -8.74
N GLN A 264 9.44 16.01 -9.31
CA GLN A 264 10.82 16.26 -8.89
C GLN A 264 10.90 16.80 -7.46
N LYS A 265 10.01 17.75 -7.09
CA LYS A 265 9.92 18.29 -5.72
C LYS A 265 9.59 17.19 -4.72
N ALA A 266 8.61 16.34 -5.02
CA ALA A 266 8.27 15.21 -4.17
C ALA A 266 9.41 14.18 -4.08
N MET A 267 10.17 13.95 -5.16
CA MET A 267 11.32 13.05 -5.17
C MET A 267 12.43 13.57 -4.24
N ILE A 268 12.76 14.85 -4.30
CA ILE A 268 13.76 15.47 -3.42
C ILE A 268 13.33 15.34 -1.96
N LYS A 269 12.05 15.62 -1.65
CA LYS A 269 11.50 15.42 -0.30
C LYS A 269 11.62 13.95 0.15
N ALA A 270 11.31 13.00 -0.71
CA ALA A 270 11.45 11.58 -0.40
C ALA A 270 12.91 11.19 -0.10
N LYS A 271 13.87 11.68 -0.90
CA LYS A 271 15.31 11.47 -0.64
C LYS A 271 15.73 12.00 0.72
N ASN A 272 15.33 13.23 1.05
CA ASN A 272 15.62 13.86 2.34
C ASN A 272 14.97 13.14 3.53
N ARG A 273 13.94 12.32 3.30
CA ARG A 273 13.27 11.50 4.32
C ARG A 273 13.79 10.07 4.39
N GLY A 274 14.92 9.78 3.74
CA GLY A 274 15.63 8.50 3.82
C GLY A 274 15.35 7.54 2.67
N PHE A 275 14.62 7.95 1.62
CA PHE A 275 14.54 7.21 0.37
C PHE A 275 15.62 7.72 -0.60
N SER A 276 16.90 7.59 -0.22
CA SER A 276 18.06 8.13 -0.97
C SER A 276 18.08 7.70 -2.44
N THR A 277 17.59 6.49 -2.71
CA THR A 277 17.49 5.85 -4.03
C THR A 277 16.24 6.24 -4.81
N ALA A 278 15.45 7.19 -4.31
CA ALA A 278 14.23 7.60 -4.98
C ALA A 278 14.56 8.09 -6.39
N GLN A 279 13.88 7.55 -7.39
CA GLN A 279 14.13 7.84 -8.79
C GLN A 279 12.83 8.15 -9.53
N MET A 280 12.94 9.03 -10.52
CA MET A 280 11.80 9.34 -11.38
C MET A 280 11.57 8.22 -12.39
N VAL A 281 10.32 7.83 -12.52
CA VAL A 281 9.86 6.78 -13.45
C VAL A 281 8.63 7.27 -14.20
N ILE A 282 8.37 6.65 -15.35
CA ILE A 282 7.21 6.93 -16.19
C ILE A 282 6.38 5.65 -16.28
N ASP A 283 5.08 5.75 -16.08
CA ASP A 283 4.13 4.67 -16.34
C ASP A 283 3.52 4.79 -17.73
N ASN A 284 3.87 3.88 -18.63
CA ASN A 284 3.31 3.78 -19.97
C ASN A 284 2.35 2.60 -20.03
N ASN A 285 1.08 2.83 -19.68
CA ASN A 285 0.00 1.84 -19.73
C ASN A 285 0.30 0.57 -18.92
N GLY A 286 0.81 0.72 -17.70
CA GLY A 286 1.15 -0.38 -16.79
C GLY A 286 2.59 -0.88 -16.92
N ILE A 287 3.41 -0.24 -17.75
CA ILE A 287 4.83 -0.54 -17.90
C ILE A 287 5.64 0.63 -17.35
N LEU A 288 6.40 0.37 -16.29
CA LEU A 288 7.28 1.36 -15.67
C LEU A 288 8.63 1.43 -16.38
N SER A 289 9.02 2.62 -16.82
CA SER A 289 10.36 2.91 -17.32
C SER A 289 11.05 3.97 -16.47
N THR A 290 12.37 3.87 -16.31
CA THR A 290 13.14 4.90 -15.59
C THR A 290 13.38 6.08 -16.52
N VAL A 291 13.23 7.31 -16.01
CA VAL A 291 13.63 8.51 -16.73
C VAL A 291 15.15 8.59 -16.69
N LYS A 292 15.82 8.38 -17.83
CA LYS A 292 17.25 8.63 -17.93
C LYS A 292 17.46 10.14 -18.00
N ASN A 293 18.15 10.71 -17.02
CA ASN A 293 18.67 12.07 -17.14
C ASN A 293 19.75 12.05 -18.23
N TYR A 294 19.57 12.86 -19.28
CA TYR A 294 20.64 13.21 -20.21
C TYR A 294 21.38 14.44 -19.70
#